data_AF-A0A963IN72-F1
#
_entry.id   AF-A0A963IN72-F1
#
_cell.length_a   1.000
_cell.length_b   1.000
_cell.length_c   1.000
_cell.angle_alpha   90.00
_cell.angle_beta   90.00
_cell.angle_gamma   90.00
#
_symmetry.space_group_name_H-M   'P 1'
#
loop_
_entity.id
_entity.type
_entity.pdbx_description
1 polymer ?
#
loop_
_entity_poly.entity_id
_entity_poly.type
_entity_poly.pdbx_seq_one_letter_code
_entity_poly.pdbx_strand_id
1 'polypeptide(L)'
;GSDVDRAMGLMKEIAEEQEHVLDDPAPVLSFEGFGDNSLSLNLRVYIDSIDHRLSTITALHKEINRRFNEAGIVIAFPQRDLHLDTNGPLRISIDDFRPGKHGGEGA
;
A
#
# COMPACT_ATOMS: atom_id res chain seq x y z
N GLY A 1 11.48 10.59 8.53
CA GLY A 1 10.05 10.39 8.26
C GLY A 1 9.66 11.32 7.14
N SER A 2 8.88 10.82 6.18
CA SER A 2 8.28 11.65 5.13
C SER A 2 7.44 12.77 5.76
N ASP A 3 7.33 13.92 5.09
CA ASP A 3 6.47 15.02 5.52
C ASP A 3 5.00 14.55 5.51
N VAL A 4 4.42 14.42 6.71
CA VAL A 4 3.08 13.85 6.94
C VAL A 4 2.01 14.76 6.37
N ASP A 5 2.16 16.07 6.58
CA ASP A 5 1.21 17.07 6.09
C ASP A 5 1.19 17.06 4.57
N ARG A 6 2.36 16.91 3.95
CA ARG A 6 2.47 16.76 2.49
C ARG A 6 1.82 15.46 1.99
N ALA A 7 2.03 14.33 2.68
CA ALA A 7 1.41 13.07 2.31
C ALA A 7 -0.12 13.12 2.41
N MET A 8 -0.65 13.68 3.50
CA MET A 8 -2.09 13.85 3.70
C MET A 8 -2.69 14.83 2.70
N GLY A 9 -2.01 15.94 2.40
CA GLY A 9 -2.43 16.90 1.38
C GLY A 9 -2.58 16.25 0.00
N LEU A 10 -1.57 15.49 -0.43
CA LEU A 10 -1.62 14.75 -1.70
C LEU A 10 -2.75 13.71 -1.72
N MET A 11 -2.94 12.95 -0.65
CA MET A 11 -4.04 11.98 -0.57
C MET A 11 -5.40 12.65 -0.68
N LYS A 12 -5.55 13.85 -0.11
CA LYS A 12 -6.79 14.63 -0.16
C LYS A 12 -7.08 15.10 -1.58
N GLU A 13 -6.11 15.74 -2.23
CA GLU A 13 -6.22 16.20 -3.62
C GLU A 13 -6.58 15.04 -4.55
N ILE A 14 -5.90 13.89 -4.40
CA ILE A 14 -6.17 12.71 -5.21
C ILE A 14 -7.61 12.21 -5.01
N ALA A 15 -8.12 12.23 -3.78
CA ALA A 15 -9.48 11.81 -3.49
C ALA A 15 -10.52 12.75 -4.12
N GLU A 16 -10.31 14.07 -4.02
CA GLU A 16 -11.19 15.09 -4.60
C GLU A 16 -11.17 15.08 -6.14
N GLU A 17 -10.07 14.63 -6.76
CA GLU A 17 -9.96 14.50 -8.22
C GLU A 17 -10.54 13.19 -8.79
N GLN A 18 -10.93 12.22 -7.95
CA GLN A 18 -11.48 10.96 -8.44
C GLN A 18 -12.95 11.09 -8.85
N GLU A 19 -13.24 10.69 -10.10
CA GLU A 19 -14.56 10.79 -10.74
C GLU A 19 -15.73 10.27 -9.90
N HIS A 20 -15.56 9.12 -9.24
CA HIS A 20 -16.66 8.47 -8.50
C HIS A 20 -16.67 8.81 -7.01
N VAL A 21 -15.75 9.65 -6.53
CA VAL A 21 -15.71 10.09 -5.13
C VAL A 21 -16.67 11.27 -4.96
N LEU A 22 -17.52 11.19 -3.93
CA LEU A 22 -18.49 12.23 -3.62
C LEU A 22 -17.85 13.40 -2.87
N ASP A 23 -18.27 14.61 -3.21
CA ASP A 23 -17.93 15.83 -2.45
C ASP A 23 -18.76 15.97 -1.16
N ASP A 24 -19.95 15.37 -1.13
CA ASP A 24 -20.83 15.31 0.04
C ASP A 24 -21.45 13.90 0.17
N PRO A 25 -21.09 13.11 1.20
CA PRO A 25 -20.14 13.45 2.26
C PRO A 25 -18.69 13.51 1.77
N ALA A 26 -17.97 14.56 2.17
CA ALA A 26 -16.59 14.81 1.77
C ALA A 26 -15.62 13.70 2.22
N PRO A 27 -14.50 13.48 1.49
CA PRO A 27 -13.42 12.62 1.94
C PRO A 27 -12.88 12.99 3.32
N VAL A 28 -12.62 11.99 4.14
CA VAL A 28 -12.04 12.16 5.47
C VAL A 28 -10.67 11.51 5.51
N LEU A 29 -9.67 12.28 5.92
CA LEU A 29 -8.30 11.82 6.16
C LEU A 29 -7.98 11.86 7.65
N SER A 30 -7.36 10.80 8.15
CA SER A 30 -6.92 10.70 9.53
C SER A 30 -5.51 10.12 9.63
N PHE A 31 -4.79 10.61 10.64
CA PHE A 31 -3.54 10.02 11.10
C PHE A 31 -3.88 9.09 12.27
N GLU A 32 -3.84 7.78 12.02
CA GLU A 32 -4.28 6.75 12.98
C GLU A 32 -3.20 6.42 14.01
N GLY A 33 -1.94 6.74 13.73
CA GLY A 33 -0.84 6.56 14.68
C GLY A 33 0.47 6.14 14.05
N PHE A 34 1.34 5.63 14.91
CA PHE A 34 2.66 5.11 14.55
C PHE A 34 2.58 3.58 14.51
N GLY A 35 2.84 3.00 13.33
CA GLY A 35 3.09 1.57 13.18
C GLY A 35 4.54 1.22 13.51
N ASP A 36 4.85 -0.08 13.54
CA ASP A 36 6.17 -0.60 13.95
C ASP A 36 7.35 0.06 13.21
N ASN A 37 7.16 0.39 11.93
CA ASN A 37 8.16 1.07 11.09
C ASN A 37 7.52 2.05 10.08
N SER A 38 6.33 2.56 10.39
CA SER A 38 5.55 3.36 9.45
C SER A 38 4.59 4.33 10.15
N LEU A 39 4.07 5.27 9.38
CA LEU A 39 2.96 6.12 9.81
C LEU A 39 1.67 5.53 9.23
N SER A 40 0.62 5.45 10.05
CA SER A 40 -0.67 4.93 9.63
C SER A 40 -1.58 6.10 9.25
N LEU A 41 -1.80 6.26 7.94
CA LEU A 41 -2.77 7.20 7.39
C LEU A 41 -4.00 6.44 6.90
N ASN A 42 -5.19 6.99 7.11
CA ASN A 42 -6.44 6.47 6.59
C ASN A 42 -7.12 7.52 5.71
N LEU A 43 -7.60 7.08 4.54
CA LEU A 43 -8.46 7.88 3.66
C LEU A 43 -9.79 7.14 3.52
N ARG A 44 -10.85 7.79 3.95
CA ARG A 44 -12.23 7.34 3.80
C ARG A 44 -12.93 8.21 2.77
N VAL A 45 -13.50 7.57 1.76
CA VAL A 45 -14.28 8.23 0.70
C VAL A 45 -15.66 7.60 0.59
N TYR A 46 -16.62 8.39 0.09
CA TYR A 46 -17.94 7.93 -0.32
C TYR A 46 -17.98 7.91 -1.84
N ILE A 47 -18.70 6.95 -2.41
CA ILE A 47 -18.79 6.78 -3.87
C ILE A 47 -20.24 6.77 -4.36
N ASP A 48 -20.42 7.18 -5.61
CA ASP A 48 -21.73 7.30 -6.27
C ASP A 48 -22.47 5.95 -6.45
N SER A 49 -21.74 4.86 -6.63
CA SER A 49 -22.27 3.52 -6.89
C SER A 49 -21.33 2.42 -6.40
N ILE A 50 -21.91 1.32 -5.93
CA ILE A 50 -21.16 0.13 -5.51
C ILE A 50 -20.42 -0.54 -6.68
N ASP A 51 -20.92 -0.38 -7.91
CA ASP A 51 -20.32 -0.97 -9.12
C ASP A 51 -18.94 -0.37 -9.40
N HIS A 52 -18.71 0.88 -8.98
CA HIS A 52 -17.43 1.59 -9.14
C HIS A 52 -16.47 1.34 -7.97
N ARG A 53 -16.85 0.55 -6.96
CA ARG A 53 -16.06 0.40 -5.73
C ARG A 53 -14.65 -0.12 -5.99
N LEU A 54 -14.51 -1.21 -6.74
CA LEU A 54 -13.21 -1.83 -6.98
C LEU A 54 -12.33 -1.00 -7.93
N SER A 55 -12.92 -0.39 -8.96
CA SER A 55 -12.20 0.48 -9.89
C SER A 55 -11.69 1.73 -9.18
N THR A 56 -12.53 2.37 -8.35
CA THR A 56 -12.16 3.57 -7.58
C THR A 56 -11.05 3.28 -6.58
N ILE A 57 -11.14 2.18 -5.82
CA ILE A 57 -10.06 1.77 -4.89
C ILE A 57 -8.74 1.57 -5.65
N THR A 58 -8.80 0.91 -6.81
CA THR A 58 -7.59 0.67 -7.62
C THR A 58 -7.01 1.98 -8.16
N ALA A 59 -7.86 2.89 -8.64
CA ALA A 59 -7.44 4.19 -9.16
C ALA A 59 -6.79 5.04 -8.07
N LEU A 60 -7.42 5.15 -6.89
CA LEU A 60 -6.87 5.84 -5.72
C LEU A 60 -5.49 5.31 -5.35
N HIS A 61 -5.33 3.99 -5.20
CA HIS A 61 -4.04 3.41 -4.83
C HIS A 61 -2.95 3.65 -5.88
N LYS A 62 -3.29 3.52 -7.18
CA LYS A 62 -2.33 3.77 -8.27
C LYS A 62 -1.87 5.22 -8.27
N GLU A 63 -2.81 6.15 -8.08
CA GLU A 63 -2.51 7.57 -8.10
C GLU A 63 -1.76 8.03 -6.84
N ILE A 64 -2.11 7.52 -5.66
CA ILE A 64 -1.34 7.74 -4.43
C ILE A 64 0.08 7.24 -4.62
N ASN A 65 0.27 6.01 -5.09
CA ASN A 65 1.61 5.48 -5.34
C ASN A 65 2.39 6.34 -6.35
N ARG A 66 1.77 6.77 -7.44
CA ARG A 66 2.40 7.62 -8.46
C ARG A 66 2.84 8.96 -7.86
N ARG A 67 1.93 9.72 -7.25
CA ARG A 67 2.22 11.05 -6.70
C ARG A 67 3.17 10.99 -5.50
N PHE A 68 3.09 9.94 -4.69
CA PHE A 68 4.04 9.74 -3.59
C PHE A 68 5.45 9.52 -4.12
N ASN A 69 5.63 8.68 -5.14
CA ASN A 69 6.92 8.48 -5.79
C ASN A 69 7.46 9.79 -6.39
N GLU A 70 6.63 10.56 -7.09
CA GLU A 70 7.00 11.87 -7.64
C GLU A 70 7.37 12.90 -6.57
N ALA A 71 6.69 12.84 -5.42
CA ALA A 71 6.97 13.70 -4.27
C ALA A 71 8.16 13.24 -3.41
N GLY A 72 8.73 12.06 -3.68
CA GLY A 72 9.78 11.44 -2.85
C GLY A 72 9.26 10.91 -1.50
N ILE A 73 7.97 10.65 -1.39
CA ILE A 73 7.33 10.07 -0.20
C ILE A 73 7.45 8.55 -0.29
N VAL A 74 8.21 7.96 0.65
CA VAL A 74 8.42 6.51 0.70
C VAL A 74 7.26 5.85 1.43
N ILE A 75 6.63 4.86 0.78
CA ILE A 75 5.66 3.96 1.41
C ILE A 75 6.45 2.85 2.11
N ALA A 76 6.33 2.78 3.43
CA ALA A 76 7.00 1.75 4.22
C ALA A 76 6.35 0.38 4.01
N PHE A 77 7.14 -0.61 3.60
CA PHE A 77 6.77 -2.01 3.66
C PHE A 77 7.30 -2.63 4.97
N PRO A 78 6.66 -3.70 5.50
CA PRO A 78 7.16 -4.41 6.66
C PRO A 78 8.65 -4.75 6.48
N GLN A 79 9.49 -4.18 7.33
CA GLN A 79 10.91 -4.51 7.34
C GLN A 79 11.09 -5.80 8.14
N ARG A 80 11.94 -6.71 7.63
CA ARG A 80 12.43 -7.87 8.38
C ARG A 80 13.92 -7.65 8.60
N ASP A 81 14.32 -7.44 9.84
CA ASP A 81 15.74 -7.35 10.18
C ASP A 81 16.36 -8.74 10.23
N LEU A 82 17.35 -8.99 9.38
CA LEU A 82 18.15 -10.20 9.41
C LEU A 82 19.40 -9.94 10.25
N HIS A 83 19.41 -10.41 11.49
CA HIS A 83 20.63 -10.42 12.31
C HIS A 83 21.43 -11.68 11.99
N LEU A 84 22.58 -11.50 11.33
CA LEU A 84 23.52 -12.59 11.04
C LEU A 84 24.55 -12.65 12.17
N ASP A 85 24.62 -13.78 12.86
CA ASP A 85 25.72 -14.08 13.77
C ASP A 85 26.99 -14.36 12.96
N THR A 86 27.99 -13.48 13.09
CA THR A 86 29.26 -13.56 12.37
C THR A 86 30.36 -14.25 13.17
N ASN A 87 30.05 -14.77 14.36
CA ASN A 87 31.04 -15.50 15.18
C ASN A 87 31.36 -16.91 14.65
N GLY A 88 30.75 -17.32 13.53
CA GLY A 88 31.01 -18.60 12.88
C GLY A 88 30.64 -18.60 11.39
N PRO A 89 31.03 -19.65 10.65
CA PRO A 89 30.72 -19.75 9.23
C PRO A 89 29.21 -19.90 8.99
N LEU A 90 28.67 -19.08 8.10
CA LEU A 90 27.29 -19.17 7.63
C LEU A 90 27.11 -20.41 6.74
N ARG A 91 26.28 -21.36 7.19
CA ARG A 91 25.85 -22.48 6.34
C ARG A 91 24.64 -22.08 5.53
N ILE A 92 24.79 -22.07 4.21
CA ILE A 92 23.73 -21.78 3.25
C ILE A 92 23.26 -23.11 2.64
N SER A 93 21.96 -23.41 2.74
CA SER A 93 21.33 -24.46 1.95
C SER A 93 20.49 -23.80 0.87
N ILE A 94 20.70 -24.19 -0.38
CA ILE A 94 19.86 -23.77 -1.50
C ILE A 94 18.95 -24.95 -1.80
N ASP A 95 17.67 -24.83 -1.47
CA ASP A 95 16.68 -25.82 -1.88
C ASP A 95 16.16 -25.45 -3.27
N ASP A 96 16.28 -26.38 -4.22
CA ASP A 96 15.70 -26.23 -5.55
C ASP A 96 14.17 -26.20 -5.44
N PHE A 97 13.60 -25.00 -5.46
CA PHE A 97 12.16 -24.81 -5.49
C PHE A 97 11.58 -25.41 -6.78
N ARG A 98 10.95 -26.57 -6.68
CA ARG A 98 10.18 -27.18 -7.77
C ARG A 98 8.72 -26.73 -7.65
N PRO A 99 8.20 -25.88 -8.56
CA PRO A 99 6.76 -25.60 -8.58
C PRO A 99 6.00 -26.89 -8.88
N GLY A 100 5.06 -27.26 -8.01
CA GLY A 100 4.31 -28.51 -8.10
C GLY A 100 3.49 -28.61 -9.39
N LYS A 101 3.58 -29.76 -10.07
CA LYS A 101 2.69 -30.09 -11.18
C LYS A 101 1.26 -30.23 -10.65
N HIS A 102 0.36 -29.37 -11.10
CA HIS A 102 -1.09 -29.58 -10.95
C HIS A 102 -1.49 -30.84 -11.74
N GLY A 103 -1.95 -31.86 -11.01
CA GLY A 103 -2.59 -33.04 -11.59
C GLY A 103 -4.03 -32.71 -11.96
N GLY A 104 -4.31 -32.62 -13.25
CA GLY A 104 -5.65 -32.76 -13.80
C GLY A 104 -5.76 -34.13 -14.46
N GLU A 105 -6.32 -35.10 -13.74
CA GLU A 105 -6.90 -36.31 -14.33
C GLU A 105 -8.40 -36.26 -14.06
N GLY A 106 -9.14 -35.89 -15.11
CA GLY A 106 -10.57 -36.08 -15.22
C GLY A 106 -10.83 -36.57 -16.64
N ALA A 107 -11.06 -37.87 -16.76
CA ALA A 107 -11.67 -38.52 -17.91
C ALA A 107 -12.82 -39.37 -17.38
#